data_AF-X1QKX0-F1
#
_entry.id   AF-X1QKX0-F1
#
_cell.length_a   1.000
_cell.length_b   1.000
_cell.length_c   1.000
_cell.angle_alpha   90.00
_cell.angle_beta   90.00
_cell.angle_gamma   90.00
#
_symmetry.space_group_name_H-M   'P 1'
#
loop_
_entity.id
_entity.type
_entity.pdbx_description
1 polymer ?
#
loop_
_entity_poly.entity_id
_entity_poly.type
_entity_poly.pdbx_seq_one_letter_code
_entity_poly.pdbx_strand_id
1 'polypeptide(L)' 'ASFVYPPLTTICQPMLEMGVLAVKMLLKIIEEGEFNQRKVILSPKLIVRESCKNR' A
#
# COMPACT_ATOMS: atom_id res chain seq x y z
N ALA A 1 1.50 7.45 12.00
CA ALA A 1 2.92 7.22 12.36
C ALA A 1 3.64 8.47 12.88
N SER A 2 3.08 9.68 12.71
CA SER A 2 3.66 10.94 13.20
C SER A 2 3.17 11.38 14.58
N PHE A 3 2.14 10.74 15.13
CA PHE A 3 1.52 11.11 16.42
C PHE A 3 2.24 10.55 17.65
N VAL A 4 3.34 9.83 17.45
CA VAL A 4 4.19 9.29 18.52
C VAL A 4 5.54 10.01 18.50
N TYR A 5 6.20 10.12 19.66
CA TYR A 5 7.50 10.80 19.78
C TYR A 5 8.58 9.81 20.27
N PRO A 6 9.73 9.71 19.57
CA PRO A 6 10.01 10.32 18.26
C PRO A 6 9.10 9.74 17.17
N PRO A 7 8.76 10.50 16.12
CA PRO A 7 7.91 9.99 15.05
C PRO A 7 8.61 8.85 14.29
N LEU A 8 7.81 7.86 13.90
CA LEU A 8 8.35 6.57 13.46
C LEU A 8 8.81 6.58 12.01
N THR A 9 10.03 6.12 11.77
CA THR A 9 10.48 5.62 10.46
C THR A 9 9.66 4.38 10.10
N THR A 10 9.13 4.30 8.88
CA THR A 10 8.22 3.21 8.51
C THR A 10 8.25 2.92 7.01
N ILE A 11 7.80 1.73 6.62
CA ILE A 11 7.49 1.37 5.24
C ILE A 11 6.04 1.78 4.95
N CYS A 12 5.86 2.78 4.09
CA CYS A 12 4.57 3.28 3.65
C CYS A 12 4.07 2.46 2.47
N GLN A 13 2.98 1.73 2.68
CA GLN A 13 2.28 0.99 1.65
C GLN A 13 1.39 1.94 0.81
N PRO A 14 1.26 1.73 -0.51
CA PRO A 14 0.38 2.52 -1.37
C PRO A 14 -1.10 2.10 -1.21
N MET A 15 -1.65 2.20 0.00
CA MET A 15 -2.95 1.62 0.38
C MET A 15 -4.12 2.12 -0.46
N LEU A 16 -4.14 3.41 -0.81
CA LEU A 16 -5.21 3.98 -1.64
C LEU A 16 -5.22 3.33 -3.03
N GLU A 17 -4.04 3.22 -3.65
CA GLU A 17 -3.87 2.57 -4.94
C GLU A 17 -4.22 1.08 -4.88
N MET A 18 -3.79 0.38 -3.82
CA MET A 18 -4.17 -1.02 -3.56
C MET A 18 -5.70 -1.18 -3.55
N GLY A 19 -6.41 -0.33 -2.80
CA GLY A 19 -7.87 -0.38 -2.72
C GLY A 19 -8.55 -0.11 -4.06
N VAL A 20 -8.10 0.93 -4.78
CA VAL A 20 -8.62 1.26 -6.12
C VAL A 20 -8.43 0.10 -7.09
N LEU A 21 -7.24 -0.50 -7.14
CA LEU A 21 -6.97 -1.63 -8.02
C LEU A 21 -7.79 -2.87 -7.64
N ALA A 22 -7.94 -3.15 -6.34
CA ALA A 22 -8.73 -4.27 -5.87
C ALA A 22 -10.20 -4.15 -6.31
N VAL A 23 -10.82 -2.98 -6.14
CA VAL A 23 -12.21 -2.75 -6.56
C VAL A 23 -12.34 -2.81 -8.08
N LYS A 24 -11.41 -2.23 -8.83
CA LYS A 24 -11.41 -2.32 -10.30
C LYS A 24 -11.34 -3.78 -10.79
N MET A 25 -10.49 -4.60 -10.17
CA MET A 25 -10.41 -6.02 -10.50
C MET A 25 -11.71 -6.75 -10.16
N LEU A 26 -12.29 -6.46 -9.00
CA LEU A 26 -13.56 -7.06 -8.58
C LEU A 26 -14.70 -6.72 -9.54
N LEU A 27 -14.86 -5.45 -9.92
CA LEU A 27 -15.88 -5.02 -10.87
C LEU A 27 -15.72 -5.74 -12.21
N LYS A 28 -14.49 -5.86 -12.69
CA LYS A 28 -14.19 -6.60 -13.92
C LYS A 28 -14.64 -8.06 -13.85
N ILE A 29 -14.42 -8.72 -12.70
CA ILE A 29 -14.87 -10.10 -12.48
C ILE A 29 -16.40 -10.19 -12.48
N ILE A 30 -17.08 -9.22 -11.86
CA ILE A 30 -18.55 -9.16 -11.79
C ILE A 30 -19.16 -8.94 -13.18
N GLU A 31 -18.57 -8.06 -13.99
CA GLU A 31 -19.10 -7.66 -15.30
C GLU A 31 -18.76 -8.65 -16.41
N GLU A 32 -17.52 -9.17 -16.45
CA GLU A 32 -17.04 -10.04 -17.54
C GLU A 32 -17.13 -11.53 -17.20
N GLY A 33 -17.34 -11.89 -15.93
CA GLY A 33 -17.46 -13.28 -15.48
C GLY A 33 -16.15 -14.09 -15.50
N GLU A 34 -15.05 -13.52 -15.97
CA GLU A 34 -13.75 -14.18 -16.03
C GLU A 34 -12.86 -13.82 -14.84
N PHE A 35 -12.56 -14.82 -14.00
CA PHE A 35 -11.55 -14.71 -12.97
C PHE A 35 -10.17 -15.07 -13.53
N ASN A 36 -9.47 -14.07 -14.07
CA ASN A 36 -8.06 -14.18 -14.38
C ASN A 36 -7.23 -13.86 -13.12
N GLN A 37 -6.43 -14.80 -12.61
CA GLN A 37 -5.51 -14.57 -11.47
C GLN A 37 -4.40 -13.56 -11.85
N ARG A 38 -4.76 -12.28 -11.94
CA ARG A 38 -3.84 -11.20 -12.23
C ARG A 38 -3.18 -10.75 -10.93
N LYS A 39 -1.86 -10.88 -10.85
CA LYS A 39 -1.07 -10.38 -9.74
C LYS A 39 -0.47 -9.02 -10.12
N VAL A 40 -0.84 -7.98 -9.38
CA VAL A 40 -0.21 -6.66 -9.50
C VAL A 40 0.67 -6.43 -8.29
N ILE A 41 1.94 -6.06 -8.53
CA ILE A 41 2.91 -5.76 -7.49
C ILE A 41 3.04 -4.24 -7.40
N LEU A 42 2.77 -3.67 -6.23
CA LEU A 42 2.97 -2.25 -5.97
C LEU A 42 4.18 -2.06 -5.05
N SER A 43 5.03 -1.10 -5.39
CA SER A 43 6.23 -0.81 -4.61
C SER A 43 5.89 0.04 -3.38
N PRO A 44 6.33 -0.37 -2.19
CA PRO A 44 6.22 0.47 -1.01
C PRO A 44 7.31 1.53 -0.99
N LYS A 45 7.23 2.46 -0.02
CA LYS A 45 8.24 3.52 0.16
C LYS A 45 8.75 3.56 1.58
N LEU A 46 10.07 3.62 1.77
CA LEU A 46 10.66 3.92 3.07
C LEU A 46 10.48 5.40 3.39
N ILE A 47 9.86 5.70 4.53
CA ILE A 47 9.75 7.06 5.07
C ILE A 47 10.61 7.14 6.31
N VAL A 48 11.74 7.86 6.20
CA VAL A 48 12.68 8.09 7.31
C VAL A 48 12.19 9.25 8.18
N ARG A 49 12.19 9.01 9.49
CA ARG A 49 11.91 9.98 10.57
C ARG A 49 12.93 9.80 11.70
N GLU A 50 12.63 10.27 12.89
CA GLU A 50 13.57 10.34 14.02
C GLU A 50 13.79 9.01 14.75
N SER A 51 12.88 8.04 14.66
CA SER A 51 12.95 6.81 15.46
C SER A 51 14.11 5.85 15.11
N CYS A 52 14.83 6.08 14.01
CA CYS A 52 15.97 5.25 13.59
C CYS A 52 17.22 6.09 13.26
N LYS A 53 17.27 7.34 13.70
CA LYS A 53 18.49 8.14 13.60
C LYS A 53 19.48 7.62 14.64
N ASN A 54 20.70 7.28 14.21
CA ASN A 54 21.79 6.93 15.13
C ASN A 54 22.17 8.15 15.98
N ARG A 55 22.71 7.87 17.17
CA ARG A 55 23.24 8.87 18.08
C ARG A 55 24.62 9.36 17.65
#